data_AF-A0A285YUK7-F1
#
_entry.id   AF-A0A285YUK7-F1
#
_cell.length_a   1.000
_cell.length_b   1.000
_cell.length_c   1.000
_cell.angle_alpha   90.00
_cell.angle_beta   90.00
_cell.angle_gamma   90.00
#
_symmetry.space_group_name_H-M   'P 1'
#
loop_
_entity.id
_entity.type
_entity.pdbx_description
1 polymer ?
#
loop_
_entity_poly.entity_id
_entity_poly.type
_entity_poly.pdbx_seq_one_letter_code
_entity_poly.pdbx_strand_id
1 'polypeptide(L)' 'MARAGINKAFVLRASDAVLASGLSPTIEALRAELGHSGF' A
#
# COMPACT_ATOMS: atom_id res chain seq x y z
N MET A 1 -12.94 16.38 -6.03
CA MET A 1 -13.46 15.12 -6.61
C MET A 1 -12.34 14.11 -6.65
N ALA A 2 -12.25 13.26 -5.62
CA ALA A 2 -11.29 12.17 -5.56
C ALA A 2 -11.68 11.12 -6.60
N ARG A 3 -10.85 10.95 -7.63
CA ARG A 3 -11.00 9.89 -8.62
C ARG A 3 -10.61 8.57 -7.96
N ALA A 4 -11.50 7.97 -7.15
CA ALA A 4 -11.51 6.57 -6.69
C ALA A 4 -10.14 5.87 -6.46
N GLY A 5 -9.10 6.57 -6.00
CA GLY A 5 -7.71 6.14 -6.21
C GLY A 5 -6.92 6.25 -4.93
N ILE A 6 -6.89 5.13 -4.20
CA ILE A 6 -6.02 4.79 -3.06
C ILE A 6 -5.86 5.91 -2.01
N ASN A 7 -6.60 5.76 -0.91
CA ASN A 7 -6.46 6.64 0.25
C ASN A 7 -4.99 6.68 0.71
N LYS A 8 -4.41 7.87 0.87
CA LYS A 8 -3.02 8.07 1.35
C LYS A 8 -2.75 7.32 2.66
N ALA A 9 -3.74 7.24 3.55
CA ALA A 9 -3.63 6.48 4.79
C ALA A 9 -3.52 4.96 4.56
N PHE A 10 -3.99 4.47 3.43
CA PHE A 10 -3.88 3.07 3.03
C PHE A 10 -2.50 2.76 2.45
N VAL A 11 -1.97 3.65 1.59
CA VAL A 11 -0.56 3.56 1.12
C VAL A 11 0.42 3.61 2.28
N LEU A 12 0.18 4.52 3.24
CA LEU A 12 1.02 4.63 4.43
C LEU A 12 1.00 3.35 5.26
N ARG A 13 -0.18 2.77 5.52
CA ARG A 13 -0.28 1.49 6.23
C ARG A 13 0.39 0.34 5.50
N ALA A 14 0.22 0.24 4.18
CA ALA A 14 0.90 -0.75 3.38
C ALA A 14 2.43 -0.57 3.42
N SER A 15 2.89 0.68 3.37
CA SER A 15 4.32 1.02 3.49
C SER A 15 4.87 0.60 4.85
N ASP A 16 4.16 0.87 5.94
CA ASP A 16 4.58 0.48 7.28
C ASP A 16 4.63 -1.04 7.43
N ALA A 17 3.68 -1.78 6.86
CA ALA A 17 3.67 -3.25 6.87
C ALA A 17 4.86 -3.85 6.09
N VAL A 18 5.18 -3.28 4.92
CA VAL A 18 6.33 -3.68 4.10
C VAL A 18 7.65 -3.36 4.82
N LEU A 19 7.74 -2.18 5.44
CA LEU A 19 8.89 -1.78 6.25
C LEU A 19 9.07 -2.67 7.49
N ALA A 20 7.99 -3.03 8.17
CA ALA A 20 8.02 -3.94 9.32
C ALA A 20 8.50 -5.35 8.93
N SER A 21 8.31 -5.73 7.67
CA SER A 21 8.84 -6.98 7.11
C SER A 21 10.32 -6.88 6.69
N GLY A 22 10.96 -5.73 6.89
CA GLY A 22 12.34 -5.47 6.44
C GLY A 22 12.48 -5.33 4.93
N LEU A 23 11.37 -5.17 4.21
CA LEU A 23 11.33 -5.03 2.77
C LEU A 23 11.27 -3.55 2.38
N SER A 24 11.78 -3.23 1.19
CA SER A 24 11.68 -1.87 0.66
C SER A 24 10.26 -1.60 0.14
N PRO A 25 9.60 -0.50 0.54
CA PRO A 25 8.27 -0.14 0.06
C PRO A 25 8.31 0.34 -1.39
N THR A 26 8.38 -0.61 -2.32
CA THR A 26 8.30 -0.38 -3.77
C THR A 26 6.84 -0.40 -4.24
N ILE A 27 6.57 0.14 -5.44
CA ILE A 27 5.22 0.12 -6.03
C ILE A 27 4.65 -1.31 -6.12
N GLU A 28 5.49 -2.31 -6.39
CA GLU A 28 5.07 -3.72 -6.45
C GLU A 28 4.75 -4.29 -5.07
N ALA A 29 5.59 -4.04 -4.06
CA ALA A 29 5.35 -4.48 -2.69
C ALA A 29 4.09 -3.82 -2.11
N LEU A 30 3.95 -2.51 -2.32
CA LEU A 30 2.74 -1.78 -1.96
C LEU A 30 1.54 -2.29 -2.75
N ARG A 31 1.67 -2.60 -4.05
CA ARG A 31 0.56 -3.18 -4.84
C ARG A 31 0.18 -4.58 -4.38
N ALA A 32 1.13 -5.41 -3.96
CA ALA A 32 0.84 -6.74 -3.40
C ALA A 32 0.08 -6.61 -2.07
N GLU A 33 0.51 -5.68 -1.22
CA GLU A 33 -0.14 -5.37 0.06
C GLU A 33 -1.53 -4.76 -0.13
N LEU A 34 -1.66 -3.78 -1.03
CA LEU A 34 -2.92 -3.12 -1.39
C LEU A 34 -3.86 -4.00 -2.22
N GLY A 35 -3.31 -4.93 -3.01
CA GLY A 35 -4.06 -5.85 -3.86
C GLY A 35 -4.62 -7.06 -3.11
N HIS A 36 -4.08 -7.38 -1.93
CA HIS A 36 -4.76 -8.27 -0.97
C HIS A 36 -6.00 -7.61 -0.37
N SER A 37 -5.98 -6.28 -0.19
CA SER A 37 -7.15 -5.50 0.20
C SER A 37 -8.03 -5.16 -1.01
N GLY A 38 -8.52 -6.19 -1.71
CA GLY A 38 -9.31 -6.06 -2.94
C GLY A 38 -10.35 -4.95 -2.90
N PHE A 39 -10.15 -3.93 -3.74
CA PHE A 39 -11.11 -2.90 -4.11
C PHE A 39 -11.00 -2.62 -5.60
#